data_AF-A0A3R8NA81-F1
#
_entry.id   AF-A0A3R8NA81-F1
#
_cell.length_a   1.000
_cell.length_b   1.000
_cell.length_c   1.000
_cell.angle_alpha   90.00
_cell.angle_beta   90.00
_cell.angle_gamma   90.00
#
_symmetry.space_group_name_H-M   'P 1'
#
loop_
_entity.id
_entity.type
_entity.pdbx_description
1 polymer ?
#
loop_
_entity_poly.entity_id
_entity_poly.type
_entity_poly.pdbx_seq_one_letter_code
_entity_poly.pdbx_strand_id
1 'polypeptide(L)' 'MVPTAAETEVRLAGPEEADRFSRFLQGFLSANGFPFVIVHDTPEFLGQLRRVVFEDVCLSRKFASEWVNQRGTAGTA' A
#
# COMPACT_ATOMS: atom_id res chain seq x y z
N MET A 1 20.97 -15.91 0.13
CA MET A 1 19.53 -15.84 0.41
C MET A 1 19.02 -14.55 -0.19
N VAL A 2 18.16 -14.61 -1.20
CA VAL A 2 17.48 -13.42 -1.74
C VAL A 2 16.54 -12.94 -0.63
N PRO A 3 16.57 -11.66 -0.20
CA PRO A 3 15.55 -11.15 0.71
C PRO A 3 14.23 -11.42 0.00
N THR A 4 13.37 -12.25 0.59
CA THR A 4 12.04 -12.50 0.04
C THR A 4 11.34 -11.16 0.08
N ALA A 5 11.31 -10.48 -1.07
CA ALA A 5 10.80 -9.12 -1.18
C ALA A 5 9.40 -9.10 -0.57
N ALA A 6 9.21 -8.21 0.38
CA ALA A 6 7.98 -8.12 1.13
C ALA A 6 7.04 -7.22 0.34
N GLU A 7 6.14 -7.84 -0.43
CA GLU A 7 5.36 -7.12 -1.44
C GLU A 7 3.90 -7.05 -1.07
N THR A 8 3.29 -5.89 -1.30
CA THR A 8 1.86 -5.70 -1.16
C THR A 8 1.29 -5.10 -2.43
N GLU A 9 0.36 -5.83 -3.04
CA GLU A 9 -0.36 -5.39 -4.23
C GLU A 9 -1.69 -4.74 -3.82
N VAL A 10 -1.91 -3.53 -4.33
CA VAL A 10 -3.11 -2.73 -4.07
C VAL A 10 -3.75 -2.35 -5.38
N ARG A 11 -4.96 -2.88 -5.60
CA ARG A 11 -5.82 -2.50 -6.72
C ARG A 11 -6.65 -1.29 -6.34
N LEU A 12 -6.51 -0.23 -7.12
CA LEU A 12 -7.21 1.03 -6.96
C LEU A 12 -8.25 1.17 -8.07
N ALA A 13 -9.50 1.43 -7.71
CA ALA A 13 -10.62 1.50 -8.64
C ALA A 13 -10.67 2.83 -9.43
N GLY A 14 -9.88 3.83 -9.04
CA GLY A 14 -9.87 5.14 -9.68
C GLY A 14 -8.96 6.16 -8.98
N PRO A 15 -8.92 7.41 -9.49
CA PRO A 15 -8.00 8.45 -9.02
C PRO A 15 -8.24 8.86 -7.56
N GLU A 16 -9.48 8.90 -7.09
CA GLU A 16 -9.78 9.23 -5.68
C GLU A 16 -9.17 8.20 -4.72
N GLU A 17 -9.18 6.92 -5.10
CA GLU A 17 -8.61 5.86 -4.29
C GLU A 17 -7.08 5.87 -4.37
N ALA A 18 -6.52 6.26 -5.51
CA ALA A 18 -5.09 6.49 -5.66
C ALA A 18 -4.59 7.63 -4.75
N ASP A 19 -5.35 8.72 -4.63
CA ASP A 19 -5.02 9.82 -3.70
C ASP A 19 -5.13 9.39 -2.24
N ARG A 20 -6.17 8.63 -1.89
CA ARG A 20 -6.33 8.06 -0.55
C ARG A 20 -5.17 7.14 -0.19
N PHE A 21 -4.76 6.30 -1.13
CA PHE A 21 -3.60 5.43 -0.99
C PHE A 21 -2.31 6.22 -0.80
N SER A 22 -2.07 7.29 -1.57
CA SER A 22 -0.88 8.13 -1.43
C SER A 22 -0.80 8.76 -0.04
N ARG A 23 -1.94 9.29 0.47
CA ARG A 23 -2.02 9.85 1.82
C ARG A 23 -1.80 8.79 2.91
N PHE A 24 -2.39 7.61 2.73
CA PHE A 24 -2.19 6.49 3.63
C PHE A 24 -0.72 6.04 3.67
N LEU A 25 -0.10 5.84 2.51
CA LEU A 25 1.30 5.45 2.39
C LEU A 25 2.19 6.46 3.10
N GLN A 26 1.98 7.76 2.87
CA GLN A 26 2.75 8.80 3.56
C GLN A 26 2.59 8.74 5.08
N GLY A 27 1.34 8.59 5.57
CA GLY A 27 1.06 8.47 7.00
C GLY A 27 1.68 7.21 7.63
N PHE A 28 1.58 6.09 6.93
CA PHE A 28 2.19 4.82 7.34
C PHE A 28 3.71 4.94 7.42
N LEU A 29 4.36 5.48 6.39
CA LEU A 29 5.81 5.65 6.38
C LEU A 29 6.24 6.56 7.54
N SER A 30 5.54 7.67 7.75
CA SER A 30 5.84 8.58 8.86
C SER A 30 5.68 7.92 10.24
N ALA A 31 4.66 7.08 10.43
CA ALA A 31 4.42 6.39 11.70
C ALA A 31 5.41 5.25 11.98
N ASN A 32 6.12 4.78 10.95
CA ASN A 32 7.08 3.66 11.05
C ASN A 32 8.53 4.11 10.84
N GLY A 33 8.83 5.41 10.94
CA GLY A 33 10.21 5.93 10.87
C GLY A 33 10.79 6.06 9.46
N PHE A 34 9.93 6.22 8.45
CA PHE A 34 10.28 6.34 7.03
C PHE A 34 11.11 5.16 6.49
N PRO A 35 10.57 3.93 6.52
CA PRO A 35 11.24 2.78 5.93
C PRO A 35 11.38 2.93 4.40
N PHE A 36 12.37 2.26 3.83
CA PHE A 36 12.57 2.28 2.39
C PHE A 36 11.52 1.41 1.70
N VAL A 37 10.83 1.99 0.72
CA VAL A 37 9.81 1.30 -0.09
C VAL A 37 9.97 1.63 -1.56
N ILE A 38 9.71 0.64 -2.41
CA ILE A 38 9.64 0.83 -3.87
C ILE A 38 8.18 0.72 -4.26
N VAL A 39 7.63 1.75 -4.90
CA VAL A 39 6.26 1.74 -5.42
C VAL A 39 6.31 1.57 -6.92
N HIS A 40 5.77 0.46 -7.40
CA HIS A 40 5.50 0.25 -8.82
C HIS A 40 4.06 0.68 -9.11
N ASP A 41 3.89 1.64 -10.01
CA ASP A 41 2.59 2.09 -10.51
C ASP A 41 2.37 1.49 -11.90
N THR A 42 1.48 0.52 -11.99
CA THR A 42 1.12 -0.15 -13.25
C THR A 42 -0.30 0.26 -13.62
N PRO A 43 -0.49 1.04 -14.71
CA PRO A 43 -1.84 1.37 -15.18
C PRO A 43 -2.53 0.11 -15.70
N GLU A 44 -3.78 -0.14 -15.26
CA GLU A 44 -4.61 -1.25 -15.70
C GLU A 44 -5.84 -0.75 -16.46
N PHE A 45 -6.43 -1.60 -17.31
CA PHE A 45 -7.55 -1.21 -18.18
C PHE A 45 -8.82 -0.75 -17.41
N LEU A 46 -8.97 -1.16 -16.14
CA LEU A 46 -10.09 -0.81 -15.26
C LEU A 46 -9.66 -0.11 -13.96
N GLY A 47 -8.42 0.38 -13.86
CA GLY A 47 -7.93 1.00 -12.63
C GLY A 47 -6.41 1.18 -12.60
N GLN A 48 -5.85 1.21 -11.39
CA GLN A 48 -4.41 1.28 -11.16
C GLN A 48 -3.98 0.16 -10.20
N LEU A 49 -2.96 -0.60 -10.60
CA LEU A 49 -2.32 -1.56 -9.73
C LEU A 49 -1.05 -0.94 -9.16
N ARG A 50 -1.04 -0.73 -7.84
CA ARG A 50 0.16 -0.31 -7.12
C ARG A 50 0.76 -1.49 -6.37
N ARG A 51 2.02 -1.80 -6.67
CA ARG A 51 2.79 -2.80 -5.91
C ARG A 51 3.83 -2.08 -5.07
N VAL A 52 3.72 -2.23 -3.76
CA VAL A 52 4.67 -1.67 -2.80
C VAL A 52 5.59 -2.78 -2.34
N VAL A 53 6.88 -2.60 -2.56
CA VAL A 53 7.94 -3.50 -2.08
C VAL A 53 8.57 -2.87 -0.86
N PHE A 54 8.54 -3.58 0.26
CA PHE A 54 9.12 -3.19 1.53
C PHE A 54 10.46 -3.89 1.74
N GLU A 55 11.35 -3.23 2.47
CA GLU A 55 12.59 -3.83 2.95
C GLU A 55 12.36 -4.98 3.97
N ASP A 56 11.23 -4.95 4.68
CA ASP A 56 10.88 -5.90 5.75
C ASP A 56 9.47 -6.52 5.56
N VAL A 57 9.37 -7.84 5.77
CA VAL A 57 8.13 -8.61 5.70
C VAL A 57 7.12 -8.24 6.78
N CYS A 58 7.57 -7.87 7.97
CA CYS A 58 6.74 -7.41 9.06
C CYS A 58 6.08 -6.07 8.69
N LEU A 59 6.82 -5.17 8.05
CA LEU A 59 6.28 -3.89 7.56
C LEU A 59 5.24 -4.08 6.47
N SER A 60 5.51 -4.97 5.50
CA SER A 60 4.53 -5.30 4.45
C SER A 60 3.24 -5.90 5.02
N ARG A 61 3.35 -6.84 5.98
CA ARG A 61 2.17 -7.42 6.64
C ARG A 61 1.37 -6.35 7.41
N LYS A 62 2.05 -5.51 8.17
CA LYS A 62 1.42 -4.41 8.92
C LYS A 62 0.70 -3.45 7.97
N PHE A 63 1.37 -3.06 6.87
CA PHE A 63 0.81 -2.21 5.83
C PHE A 63 -0.45 -2.81 5.21
N ALA A 64 -0.42 -4.09 4.82
CA ALA A 64 -1.57 -4.78 4.24
C ALA A 64 -2.76 -4.82 5.23
N SER A 65 -2.51 -5.12 6.50
CA SER A 65 -3.54 -5.11 7.54
C SER A 65 -4.13 -3.71 7.77
N GLU A 66 -3.30 -2.68 7.88
CA GLU A 66 -3.76 -1.30 8.10
C GLU A 66 -4.53 -0.76 6.89
N TRP A 67 -4.10 -1.08 5.67
CA TRP A 67 -4.81 -0.69 4.46
C TRP A 67 -6.20 -1.35 4.37
N VAL A 68 -6.30 -2.65 4.66
CA VAL A 68 -7.58 -3.36 4.70
C VAL A 68 -8.50 -2.79 5.77
N ASN A 69 -7.98 -2.51 6.97
CA ASN A 69 -8.75 -1.88 8.03
C ASN A 69 -9.23 -0.48 7.63
N GLN A 70 -8.40 0.33 6.97
CA GLN A 70 -8.76 1.66 6.51
C GLN A 70 -9.86 1.60 5.42
N ARG A 71 -9.76 0.64 4.48
CA ARG A 71 -10.82 0.34 3.50
C ARG A 71 -12.11 -0.15 4.16
N GLY A 72 -12.01 -0.97 5.22
CA GLY A 72 -13.15 -1.45 6.01
C GLY A 72 -13.89 -0.34 6.75
N THR A 73 -13.16 0.64 7.30
CA THR A 73 -13.77 1.85 7.89
C THR A 73 -14.40 2.80 6.87
N ALA A 74 -14.11 2.66 5.57
CA ALA A 74 -14.80 3.41 4.51
C ALA A 74 -16.10 2.73 4.04
N GLY A 75 -16.48 1.61 4.66
CA GLY A 75 -17.66 0.81 4.32
C GLY A 75 -18.59 0.52 5.51
N THR A 76 -18.58 1.34 6.55
CA THR A 76 -19.66 1.37 7.56
C THR A 76 -20.37 2.70 7.46
N ALA A 77 -21.65 2.61 7.08
CA ALA A 77 -22.60 3.68 6.85
C ALA A 77 -22.81 4.60 8.06
#